data_AF-A0A0F9GHG6-F1
#
_entry.id   AF-A0A0F9GHG6-F1
#
_cell.length_a   1.000
_cell.length_b   1.000
_cell.length_c   1.000
_cell.angle_alpha   90.00
_cell.angle_beta   90.00
_cell.angle_gamma   90.00
#
_symmetry.space_group_name_H-M   'P 1'
#
loop_
_entity.id
_entity.type
_entity.pdbx_description
1 polymer ?
#
loop_
_entity_poly.entity_id
_entity_poly.type
_entity_poly.pdbx_seq_one_letter_code
_entity_poly.pdbx_strand_id
1 'polypeptide(L)'
;MSRIICTAAIRGAHKIVKDAEENLRKAIDSKGKGTKVEFPNTGYYLPIIYSATGLAVKTLEDCEEALGHARALLPPIPEEKVYLPYLGWALDAGMATLYAEEVIEACKYLIGPNPVEGIWLGAASDVILRERGIEFVDGTAPGFAAVVGAAPTNEIAVKIARELQEKNLYVFISANTDGKSFAEQLDEEGVQLGWETRLVPFGKSITATIYSLGFANKAAL
;
A
#
# COMPACT_ATOMS: atom_id res chain seq x y z
N MET A 1 22.43 -13.29 2.27
CA MET A 1 21.13 -12.73 2.67
C MET A 1 20.56 -13.55 3.82
N SER A 2 19.89 -12.95 4.81
CA SER A 2 19.41 -13.68 5.99
C SER A 2 18.27 -14.63 5.63
N ARG A 3 18.47 -15.93 5.89
CA ARG A 3 17.42 -16.95 5.72
C ARG A 3 16.14 -16.57 6.46
N ILE A 4 16.29 -16.14 7.71
CA ILE A 4 15.17 -15.83 8.61
C ILE A 4 14.27 -14.76 7.97
N ILE A 5 14.89 -13.71 7.41
CA ILE A 5 14.17 -12.59 6.79
C ILE A 5 13.49 -13.05 5.48
N CYS A 6 14.22 -13.74 4.59
CA CYS A 6 13.63 -14.22 3.33
C CYS A 6 12.49 -15.20 3.58
N THR A 7 12.66 -16.15 4.51
CA THR A 7 11.59 -17.10 4.86
C THR A 7 10.39 -16.39 5.45
N ALA A 8 10.57 -15.38 6.31
CA ALA A 8 9.48 -14.60 6.87
C ALA A 8 8.72 -13.81 5.78
N ALA A 9 9.45 -13.14 4.89
CA ALA A 9 8.86 -12.39 3.77
C ALA A 9 8.05 -13.32 2.83
N ILE A 10 8.62 -14.47 2.44
CA ILE A 10 7.95 -15.43 1.57
C ILE A 10 6.68 -15.98 2.25
N ARG A 11 6.76 -16.36 3.53
CA ARG A 11 5.57 -16.80 4.29
C ARG A 11 4.49 -15.72 4.37
N GLY A 12 4.89 -14.46 4.56
CA GLY A 12 3.99 -13.31 4.54
C GLY A 12 3.29 -13.15 3.19
N ALA A 13 4.04 -13.24 2.09
CA ALA A 13 3.50 -13.16 0.74
C ALA A 13 2.45 -14.24 0.46
N HIS A 14 2.74 -15.50 0.80
CA HIS A 14 1.77 -16.61 0.67
C HIS A 14 0.48 -16.32 1.44
N LYS A 15 0.58 -15.77 2.66
CA LYS A 15 -0.57 -15.40 3.46
C LYS A 15 -1.39 -14.29 2.81
N ILE A 16 -0.75 -13.20 2.39
CA ILE A 16 -1.44 -12.03 1.83
C ILE A 16 -2.11 -12.37 0.49
N VAL A 17 -1.45 -13.15 -0.38
CA VAL A 17 -2.05 -13.61 -1.64
C VAL A 17 -3.30 -14.44 -1.36
N LYS A 18 -3.25 -15.35 -0.39
CA LYS A 18 -4.43 -16.12 0.02
C LYS A 18 -5.55 -15.22 0.56
N ASP A 19 -5.22 -14.25 1.42
CA ASP A 19 -6.19 -13.29 1.96
C ASP A 19 -6.82 -12.46 0.82
N ALA A 20 -6.06 -12.11 -0.22
CA ALA A 20 -6.56 -11.40 -1.39
C ALA A 20 -7.52 -12.26 -2.23
N GLU A 21 -7.21 -13.54 -2.43
CA GLU A 21 -8.12 -14.48 -3.11
C GLU A 21 -9.45 -14.63 -2.37
N GLU A 22 -9.42 -14.72 -1.04
CA GLU A 22 -10.62 -14.80 -0.22
C GLU A 22 -11.46 -13.51 -0.28
N ASN A 23 -10.83 -12.34 -0.25
CA ASN A 23 -11.52 -11.06 -0.37
C ASN A 23 -12.10 -10.84 -1.77
N LEU A 24 -11.35 -11.20 -2.81
CA LEU A 24 -11.82 -11.11 -4.20
C LEU A 24 -13.02 -12.03 -4.42
N ARG A 25 -12.97 -13.26 -3.91
CA ARG A 25 -14.11 -14.19 -3.98
C ARG A 25 -15.35 -13.61 -3.31
N LYS A 26 -15.22 -13.03 -2.12
CA LYS A 26 -16.35 -12.35 -1.44
C LYS A 26 -16.89 -11.18 -2.26
N ALA A 27 -16.02 -10.40 -2.89
CA ALA A 27 -16.42 -9.29 -3.76
C ALA A 27 -17.19 -9.77 -4.99
N ILE A 28 -16.70 -10.85 -5.63
CA ILE A 28 -17.36 -11.50 -6.77
C ILE A 28 -18.70 -12.10 -6.38
N ASP A 29 -18.77 -12.81 -5.25
CA ASP A 29 -20.02 -13.41 -4.77
C ASP A 29 -21.07 -12.33 -4.43
N SER A 30 -20.63 -11.15 -3.98
CA SER A 30 -21.53 -10.06 -3.57
C SER A 30 -21.98 -9.16 -4.73
N LYS A 31 -21.12 -8.89 -5.71
CA LYS A 31 -21.39 -7.91 -6.80
C LYS A 31 -21.34 -8.50 -8.21
N GLY A 32 -20.73 -9.68 -8.39
CA GLY A 32 -20.55 -10.35 -9.67
C GLY A 32 -19.26 -9.93 -10.40
N LYS A 33 -18.72 -10.84 -11.22
CA LYS A 33 -17.43 -10.69 -11.91
C LYS A 33 -17.30 -9.44 -12.79
N GLY A 34 -18.38 -9.05 -13.47
CA GLY A 34 -18.41 -7.89 -14.37
C GLY A 34 -18.46 -6.53 -13.65
N THR A 35 -18.40 -6.49 -12.32
CA THR A 35 -18.42 -5.23 -11.58
C THR A 35 -17.18 -4.42 -11.86
N LYS A 36 -17.36 -3.14 -12.20
CA LYS A 36 -16.26 -2.20 -12.43
C LYS A 36 -15.44 -1.97 -11.16
N VAL A 37 -14.12 -2.04 -11.29
CA VAL A 37 -13.13 -1.76 -10.26
C VAL A 37 -12.40 -0.49 -10.65
N GLU A 38 -12.38 0.51 -9.76
CA GLU A 38 -11.60 1.73 -9.96
C GLU A 38 -11.22 2.37 -8.63
N PHE A 39 -10.02 2.94 -8.56
CA PHE A 39 -9.68 3.88 -7.50
C PHE A 39 -10.26 5.28 -7.79
N PRO A 40 -10.48 6.12 -6.75
CA PRO A 40 -11.08 7.43 -6.92
C PRO A 40 -10.30 8.33 -7.88
N ASN A 41 -10.96 8.76 -8.96
CA ASN A 41 -10.45 9.75 -9.91
C ASN A 41 -9.03 9.47 -10.42
N THR A 42 -8.79 8.23 -10.89
CA THR A 42 -7.52 7.84 -11.52
C THR A 42 -7.71 7.35 -12.96
N GLY A 43 -6.79 7.75 -13.84
CA GLY A 43 -6.66 7.25 -15.21
C GLY A 43 -5.74 6.03 -15.34
N TYR A 44 -5.14 5.59 -14.24
CA TYR A 44 -4.09 4.55 -14.22
C TYR A 44 -4.58 3.19 -13.69
N TYR A 45 -5.89 2.93 -13.73
CA TYR A 45 -6.50 1.67 -13.27
C TYR A 45 -6.08 1.31 -11.83
N LEU A 46 -5.49 0.13 -11.63
CA LEU A 46 -4.72 -0.24 -10.44
C LEU A 46 -3.23 0.06 -10.72
N PRO A 47 -2.68 1.16 -10.19
CA PRO A 47 -1.42 1.71 -10.66
C PRO A 47 -0.22 0.77 -10.57
N ILE A 48 -0.12 -0.07 -9.56
CA ILE A 48 1.05 -0.92 -9.36
C ILE A 48 1.01 -2.08 -10.33
N ILE A 49 -0.12 -2.80 -10.41
CA ILE A 49 -0.35 -3.85 -11.40
C ILE A 49 -0.15 -3.29 -12.81
N TYR A 50 -0.76 -2.13 -13.11
CA TYR A 50 -0.64 -1.50 -14.42
C TYR A 50 0.80 -1.12 -14.77
N SER A 51 1.53 -0.50 -13.83
CA SER A 51 2.94 -0.12 -14.04
C SER A 51 3.87 -1.30 -14.29
N ALA A 52 3.60 -2.45 -13.67
CA ALA A 52 4.50 -3.59 -13.72
C ALA A 52 4.15 -4.60 -14.82
N THR A 53 2.88 -4.71 -15.20
CA THR A 53 2.38 -5.74 -16.14
C THR A 53 1.75 -5.16 -17.41
N GLY A 54 1.36 -3.88 -17.40
CA GLY A 54 0.54 -3.27 -18.45
C GLY A 54 -0.92 -3.72 -18.44
N LEU A 55 -1.34 -4.58 -17.48
CA LEU A 55 -2.71 -5.06 -17.36
C LEU A 55 -3.63 -3.93 -16.87
N ALA A 56 -4.56 -3.53 -17.72
CA ALA A 56 -5.58 -2.54 -17.41
C ALA A 56 -6.75 -3.19 -16.65
N VAL A 57 -6.62 -3.30 -15.33
CA VAL A 57 -7.66 -3.88 -14.46
C VAL A 57 -8.89 -2.96 -14.42
N LYS A 58 -10.02 -3.40 -14.98
CA LYS A 58 -11.27 -2.64 -15.04
C LYS A 58 -12.41 -3.32 -14.30
N THR A 59 -12.32 -4.63 -14.09
CA THR A 59 -13.38 -5.45 -13.50
C THR A 59 -12.84 -6.40 -12.44
N LEU A 60 -13.73 -7.00 -11.65
CA LEU A 60 -13.34 -8.04 -10.68
C LEU A 60 -12.78 -9.30 -11.36
N GLU A 61 -13.14 -9.57 -12.62
CA GLU A 61 -12.54 -10.64 -13.42
C GLU A 61 -11.06 -10.34 -13.72
N ASP A 62 -10.74 -9.11 -14.11
CA ASP A 62 -9.35 -8.70 -14.34
C ASP A 62 -8.51 -8.75 -13.04
N CYS A 63 -9.14 -8.58 -11.87
CA CYS A 63 -8.47 -8.82 -10.58
C CYS A 63 -8.10 -10.29 -10.37
N GLU A 64 -8.87 -11.26 -10.89
CA GLU A 64 -8.51 -12.69 -10.83
C GLU A 64 -7.25 -12.97 -11.67
N GLU A 65 -7.13 -12.32 -12.83
CA GLU A 65 -5.94 -12.37 -13.68
C GLU A 65 -4.73 -11.74 -12.98
N ALA A 66 -4.90 -10.57 -12.36
CA ALA A 66 -3.84 -9.92 -11.58
C ALA A 66 -3.32 -10.80 -10.43
N LEU A 67 -4.22 -11.48 -9.70
CA LEU A 67 -3.82 -12.47 -8.68
C LEU A 67 -3.16 -13.71 -9.30
N GLY A 68 -3.46 -14.04 -10.55
CA GLY A 68 -2.73 -15.05 -11.33
C GLY A 68 -1.25 -14.71 -11.48
N HIS A 69 -0.93 -13.45 -11.79
CA HIS A 69 0.46 -12.98 -11.82
C HIS A 69 1.11 -13.03 -10.44
N ALA A 70 0.37 -12.65 -9.38
CA ALA A 70 0.88 -12.74 -8.00
C ALA A 70 1.23 -14.19 -7.63
N ARG A 71 0.37 -15.16 -7.95
CA ARG A 71 0.63 -16.60 -7.72
C ARG A 71 1.87 -17.09 -8.46
N ALA A 72 2.06 -16.66 -9.70
CA ALA A 72 3.22 -17.07 -10.50
C ALA A 72 4.56 -16.58 -9.92
N LEU A 73 4.54 -15.49 -9.16
CA LEU A 73 5.71 -14.91 -8.49
C LEU A 73 5.97 -15.49 -7.09
N LEU A 74 5.07 -16.31 -6.54
CA LEU A 74 5.27 -16.89 -5.20
C LEU A 74 6.34 -17.98 -5.22
N PRO A 75 7.50 -17.78 -4.59
CA PRO A 75 8.52 -18.82 -4.50
C PRO A 75 8.13 -19.89 -3.48
N PRO A 76 8.73 -21.09 -3.56
CA PRO A 76 8.59 -22.09 -2.51
C PRO A 76 9.16 -21.58 -1.18
N ILE A 77 8.58 -22.03 -0.07
CA ILE A 77 9.11 -21.71 1.26
C ILE A 77 10.49 -22.39 1.43
N PRO A 78 11.56 -21.65 1.76
CA PRO A 78 12.89 -22.24 1.88
C PRO A 78 12.95 -23.33 2.95
N GLU A 79 13.65 -24.43 2.63
CA GLU A 79 13.88 -25.55 3.57
C GLU A 79 14.81 -25.16 4.73
N GLU A 80 14.77 -25.93 5.82
CA GLU A 80 15.56 -25.63 7.01
C GLU A 80 17.04 -26.04 6.91
N LYS A 81 17.36 -27.12 6.20
CA LYS A 81 18.71 -27.73 6.23
C LYS A 81 19.56 -27.38 5.02
N VAL A 82 18.96 -27.37 3.82
CA VAL A 82 19.65 -27.01 2.58
C VAL A 82 18.79 -25.97 1.88
N TYR A 83 19.27 -24.73 1.86
CA TYR A 83 18.52 -23.62 1.28
C TYR A 83 19.42 -22.78 0.40
N LEU A 84 18.83 -22.29 -0.70
CA LEU A 84 19.43 -21.32 -1.59
C LEU A 84 18.72 -19.98 -1.32
N PRO A 85 19.25 -19.11 -0.44
CA PRO A 85 18.63 -17.82 -0.19
C PRO A 85 18.93 -16.91 -1.38
N TYR A 86 18.04 -16.91 -2.37
CA TYR A 86 18.15 -16.03 -3.52
C TYR A 86 17.38 -14.74 -3.26
N LEU A 87 18.08 -13.61 -3.37
CA LEU A 87 17.47 -12.27 -3.26
C LEU A 87 16.29 -12.13 -4.24
N GLY A 88 16.39 -12.67 -5.44
CA GLY A 88 15.31 -12.61 -6.43
C GLY A 88 14.00 -13.19 -5.90
N TRP A 89 14.00 -14.35 -5.25
CA TRP A 89 12.78 -14.93 -4.70
C TRP A 89 12.13 -14.06 -3.61
N ALA A 90 12.94 -13.43 -2.77
CA ALA A 90 12.41 -12.51 -1.77
C ALA A 90 11.80 -11.26 -2.41
N LEU A 91 12.38 -10.76 -3.52
CA LEU A 91 11.85 -9.65 -4.30
C LEU A 91 10.57 -10.04 -5.05
N ASP A 92 10.53 -11.23 -5.66
CA ASP A 92 9.35 -11.77 -6.35
C ASP A 92 8.17 -11.94 -5.37
N ALA A 93 8.45 -12.46 -4.17
CA ALA A 93 7.46 -12.53 -3.09
C ALA A 93 6.96 -11.13 -2.66
N GLY A 94 7.85 -10.13 -2.66
CA GLY A 94 7.48 -8.74 -2.44
C GLY A 94 6.52 -8.23 -3.51
N MET A 95 6.84 -8.42 -4.78
CA MET A 95 5.95 -8.04 -5.90
C MET A 95 4.60 -8.74 -5.85
N ALA A 96 4.58 -10.04 -5.55
CA ALA A 96 3.34 -10.80 -5.35
C ALA A 96 2.48 -10.21 -4.23
N THR A 97 3.11 -9.76 -3.14
CA THR A 97 2.44 -9.08 -2.04
C THR A 97 1.82 -7.77 -2.49
N LEU A 98 2.55 -6.93 -3.24
CA LEU A 98 2.04 -5.64 -3.72
C LEU A 98 0.79 -5.82 -4.60
N TYR A 99 0.79 -6.77 -5.53
CA TYR A 99 -0.38 -7.05 -6.36
C TYR A 99 -1.58 -7.52 -5.53
N ALA A 100 -1.34 -8.38 -4.54
CA ALA A 100 -2.38 -8.87 -3.65
C ALA A 100 -2.98 -7.75 -2.78
N GLU A 101 -2.14 -6.87 -2.22
CA GLU A 101 -2.60 -5.73 -1.42
C GLU A 101 -3.40 -4.73 -2.25
N GLU A 102 -2.98 -4.46 -3.49
CA GLU A 102 -3.70 -3.56 -4.39
C GLU A 102 -5.10 -4.09 -4.74
N VAL A 103 -5.21 -5.41 -4.98
CA VAL A 103 -6.51 -6.07 -5.19
C VAL A 103 -7.37 -6.01 -3.93
N ILE A 104 -6.80 -6.21 -2.73
CA ILE A 104 -7.54 -6.10 -1.46
C ILE A 104 -8.11 -4.69 -1.29
N GLU A 105 -7.28 -3.65 -1.48
CA GLU A 105 -7.73 -2.27 -1.36
C GLU A 105 -8.79 -1.91 -2.41
N ALA A 106 -8.63 -2.39 -3.64
CA ALA A 106 -9.65 -2.25 -4.68
C ALA A 106 -10.99 -2.90 -4.28
N CYS A 107 -10.94 -4.08 -3.65
CA CYS A 107 -12.13 -4.74 -3.11
C CYS A 107 -12.76 -3.94 -1.97
N LYS A 108 -11.97 -3.31 -1.08
CA LYS A 108 -12.49 -2.48 0.02
C LYS A 108 -13.28 -1.28 -0.48
N TYR A 109 -12.85 -0.61 -1.55
CA TYR A 109 -13.64 0.44 -2.18
C TYR A 109 -15.01 -0.04 -2.69
N LEU A 110 -15.14 -1.33 -3.02
CA LEU A 110 -16.39 -1.90 -3.52
C LEU A 110 -17.29 -2.44 -2.39
N ILE A 111 -16.79 -3.37 -1.59
CA ILE A 111 -17.60 -4.10 -0.59
C ILE A 111 -17.40 -3.62 0.85
N GLY A 112 -16.47 -2.70 1.08
CA GLY A 112 -16.17 -2.15 2.39
C GLY A 112 -15.15 -2.98 3.20
N PRO A 113 -14.66 -2.41 4.32
CA PRO A 113 -14.94 -1.06 4.82
C PRO A 113 -14.36 0.01 3.89
N ASN A 114 -15.03 1.17 3.80
CA ASN A 114 -14.54 2.28 2.96
C ASN A 114 -13.19 2.76 3.51
N PRO A 115 -12.11 2.74 2.71
CA PRO A 115 -10.79 3.18 3.18
C PRO A 115 -10.71 4.68 3.48
N VAL A 116 -11.71 5.48 3.06
CA VAL A 116 -11.82 6.90 3.39
C VAL A 116 -12.83 7.08 4.54
N GLU A 117 -12.32 7.23 5.77
CA GLU A 117 -13.13 7.40 6.97
C GLU A 117 -12.37 8.18 8.05
N GLY A 118 -12.99 9.23 8.60
CA GLY A 118 -12.39 10.04 9.67
C GLY A 118 -11.07 10.68 9.23
N ILE A 119 -9.97 10.30 9.90
CA ILE A 119 -8.62 10.78 9.58
C ILE A 119 -8.04 10.12 8.32
N TRP A 120 -8.58 8.99 7.85
CA TRP A 120 -7.99 8.22 6.74
C TRP A 120 -8.41 8.74 5.38
N LEU A 121 -7.44 8.93 4.49
CA LEU A 121 -7.64 9.55 3.18
C LEU A 121 -7.78 8.56 2.02
N GLY A 122 -7.34 7.30 2.19
CA GLY A 122 -7.31 6.30 1.13
C GLY A 122 -6.45 6.70 -0.08
N ALA A 123 -6.75 6.12 -1.25
CA ALA A 123 -6.00 6.36 -2.47
C ALA A 123 -6.03 7.84 -2.91
N ALA A 124 -4.85 8.38 -3.22
CA ALA A 124 -4.71 9.73 -3.76
C ALA A 124 -5.26 9.82 -5.19
N SER A 125 -6.06 10.85 -5.48
CA SER A 125 -6.54 11.14 -6.84
C SER A 125 -5.41 11.63 -7.74
N ASP A 126 -5.61 11.54 -9.06
CA ASP A 126 -4.60 12.03 -10.01
C ASP A 126 -4.49 13.57 -10.02
N VAL A 127 -5.50 14.28 -9.52
CA VAL A 127 -5.44 15.73 -9.34
C VAL A 127 -4.42 16.06 -8.25
N ILE A 128 -4.54 15.41 -7.08
CA ILE A 128 -3.59 15.58 -5.96
C ILE A 128 -2.18 15.19 -6.40
N LEU A 129 -2.04 14.09 -7.14
CA LEU A 129 -0.74 13.66 -7.68
C LEU A 129 -0.10 14.75 -8.55
N ARG A 130 -0.86 15.40 -9.45
CA ARG A 130 -0.33 16.45 -10.33
C ARG A 130 0.00 17.72 -9.58
N GLU A 131 -0.87 18.13 -8.64
CA GLU A 131 -0.64 19.32 -7.81
C GLU A 131 0.61 19.17 -6.95
N ARG A 132 0.75 18.04 -6.24
CA ARG A 132 1.89 17.80 -5.34
C ARG A 132 3.14 17.31 -6.07
N GLY A 133 2.97 16.72 -7.26
CA GLY A 133 4.07 16.25 -8.12
C GLY A 133 5.05 17.35 -8.51
N ILE A 134 4.56 18.58 -8.70
CA ILE A 134 5.42 19.74 -9.03
C ILE A 134 6.45 19.99 -7.93
N GLU A 135 6.05 19.86 -6.66
CA GLU A 135 6.94 20.07 -5.50
C GLU A 135 8.11 19.07 -5.47
N PHE A 136 7.95 17.87 -6.04
CA PHE A 136 9.04 16.89 -6.14
C PHE A 136 10.00 17.19 -7.30
N VAL A 137 9.51 17.82 -8.36
CA VAL A 137 10.31 18.16 -9.55
C VAL A 137 11.14 19.42 -9.30
N ASP A 138 10.57 20.43 -8.65
CA ASP A 138 11.26 21.68 -8.32
C ASP A 138 12.13 21.60 -7.06
N GLY A 139 12.05 20.48 -6.32
CA GLY A 139 12.84 20.21 -5.13
C GLY A 139 12.29 20.85 -3.85
N THR A 140 11.11 21.48 -3.90
CA THR A 140 10.41 22.01 -2.72
C THR A 140 10.13 20.92 -1.70
N ALA A 141 9.76 19.73 -2.17
CA ALA A 141 9.69 18.50 -1.39
C ALA A 141 10.79 17.55 -1.87
N PRO A 142 11.90 17.39 -1.13
CA PRO A 142 13.05 16.60 -1.58
C PRO A 142 12.75 15.08 -1.62
N GLY A 143 11.63 14.64 -1.08
CA GLY A 143 11.21 13.25 -1.08
C GLY A 143 10.05 12.98 -0.12
N PHE A 144 9.81 11.71 0.15
CA PHE A 144 8.80 11.26 1.09
C PHE A 144 9.32 10.17 2.03
N ALA A 145 8.70 10.05 3.20
CA ALA A 145 8.94 9.02 4.19
C ALA A 145 7.66 8.19 4.37
N ALA A 146 7.73 6.90 4.03
CA ALA A 146 6.66 5.95 4.32
C ALA A 146 6.81 5.43 5.76
N VAL A 147 5.91 5.85 6.64
CA VAL A 147 5.86 5.43 8.05
C VAL A 147 4.76 4.38 8.21
N VAL A 148 5.17 3.18 8.63
CA VAL A 148 4.29 2.01 8.78
C VAL A 148 4.23 1.63 10.26
N GLY A 149 3.01 1.52 10.81
CA GLY A 149 2.80 1.10 12.20
C GLY A 149 2.65 2.28 13.16
N ALA A 150 3.22 2.18 14.37
CA ALA A 150 3.22 3.22 15.39
C ALA A 150 4.59 3.38 16.06
N ALA A 151 4.84 4.58 16.61
CA ALA A 151 5.99 4.86 17.45
C ALA A 151 5.75 4.34 18.89
N PRO A 152 6.80 4.14 19.70
CA PRO A 152 6.65 3.64 21.07
C PRO A 152 5.78 4.54 21.97
N THR A 153 5.82 5.86 21.78
CA THR A 153 4.96 6.82 22.50
C THR A 153 4.48 7.91 21.55
N ASN A 154 3.43 8.63 21.95
CA ASN A 154 2.85 9.73 21.17
C ASN A 154 3.85 10.89 21.00
N GLU A 155 4.61 11.23 22.04
CA GLU A 155 5.60 12.31 22.02
C GLU A 155 6.72 12.02 21.01
N ILE A 156 7.13 10.76 20.92
CA ILE A 156 8.11 10.32 19.91
C ILE A 156 7.51 10.43 18.51
N ALA A 157 6.24 10.07 18.32
CA ALA A 157 5.56 10.21 17.03
C ALA A 157 5.53 11.68 16.57
N VAL A 158 5.10 12.59 17.46
CA VAL A 158 5.08 14.03 17.18
C VAL A 158 6.46 14.55 16.86
N LYS A 159 7.48 14.18 17.65
CA LYS A 159 8.87 14.59 17.38
C LYS A 159 9.33 14.15 16.00
N ILE A 160 9.14 12.89 15.62
CA ILE A 160 9.50 12.36 14.31
C ILE A 160 8.76 13.10 13.20
N ALA A 161 7.44 13.31 13.35
CA ALA A 161 6.63 14.01 12.36
C ALA A 161 7.12 15.45 12.15
N ARG A 162 7.43 16.18 13.21
CA ARG A 162 7.98 17.54 13.14
C ARG A 162 9.35 17.58 12.47
N GLU A 163 10.27 16.68 12.82
CA GLU A 163 11.59 16.59 12.18
C GLU A 163 11.50 16.30 10.67
N LEU A 164 10.52 15.49 10.24
CA LEU A 164 10.28 15.22 8.82
C LEU A 164 9.65 16.43 8.11
N GLN A 165 8.73 17.14 8.76
CA GLN A 165 8.14 18.37 8.23
C GLN A 165 9.18 19.50 8.08
N GLU A 166 10.09 19.66 9.04
CA GLU A 166 11.19 20.64 8.97
C GLU A 166 12.12 20.39 7.77
N LYS A 167 12.23 19.13 7.33
CA LYS A 167 12.96 18.73 6.12
C LYS A 167 12.13 18.81 4.85
N ASN A 168 10.92 19.37 4.92
CA ASN A 168 9.97 19.49 3.83
C ASN A 168 9.55 18.15 3.20
N LEU A 169 9.61 17.05 3.94
CA LEU A 169 9.24 15.73 3.43
C LEU A 169 7.72 15.51 3.52
N TYR A 170 7.17 14.81 2.54
CA TYR A 170 5.87 14.17 2.68
C TYR A 170 6.00 12.95 3.59
N VAL A 171 5.13 12.84 4.59
CA VAL A 171 5.07 11.69 5.49
C VAL A 171 3.81 10.90 5.16
N PHE A 172 4.01 9.74 4.57
CA PHE A 172 2.95 8.82 4.16
C PHE A 172 2.74 7.79 5.26
N ILE A 173 1.59 7.82 5.91
CA ILE A 173 1.34 7.06 7.15
C ILE A 173 0.35 5.93 6.88
N SER A 174 0.71 4.71 7.25
CA SER A 174 -0.15 3.54 7.07
C SER A 174 0.07 2.49 8.16
N ALA A 175 -0.82 1.49 8.22
CA ALA A 175 -0.78 0.38 9.16
C ALA A 175 -0.90 0.77 10.65
N ASN A 176 -0.78 -0.22 11.52
CA ASN A 176 -0.78 -0.07 12.97
C ASN A 176 0.16 -1.11 13.60
N THR A 177 0.60 -0.83 14.82
CA THR A 177 1.28 -1.77 15.71
C THR A 177 0.43 -1.93 16.95
N ASP A 178 0.05 -3.18 17.30
CA ASP A 178 -0.79 -3.50 18.45
C ASP A 178 -2.11 -2.68 18.53
N GLY A 179 -2.70 -2.39 17.36
CA GLY A 179 -3.97 -1.67 17.25
C GLY A 179 -3.85 -0.15 17.26
N LYS A 180 -2.65 0.42 17.44
CA LYS A 180 -2.40 1.87 17.38
C LYS A 180 -1.60 2.24 16.14
N SER A 181 -1.99 3.30 15.44
CA SER A 181 -1.26 3.83 14.28
C SER A 181 -0.54 5.14 14.60
N PHE A 182 0.55 5.42 13.90
CA PHE A 182 1.26 6.69 13.94
C PHE A 182 0.32 7.88 13.63
N ALA A 183 -0.65 7.71 12.74
CA ALA A 183 -1.63 8.76 12.45
C ALA A 183 -2.53 9.06 13.66
N GLU A 184 -3.00 8.02 14.36
CA GLU A 184 -3.81 8.16 15.57
C GLU A 184 -3.00 8.81 16.71
N GLN A 185 -1.72 8.46 16.84
CA GLN A 185 -0.83 9.10 17.82
C GLN A 185 -0.68 10.61 17.57
N LEU A 186 -0.66 11.05 16.31
CA LEU A 186 -0.58 12.46 15.96
C LEU A 186 -1.92 13.17 16.19
N ASP A 187 -3.04 12.55 15.82
CA ASP A 187 -4.38 13.09 16.01
C ASP A 187 -4.72 13.28 17.50
N GLU A 188 -4.36 12.30 18.34
CA GLU A 188 -4.52 12.38 19.82
C GLU A 188 -3.78 13.58 20.43
N GLU A 189 -2.63 13.95 19.88
CA GLU A 189 -1.82 15.11 20.31
C GLU A 189 -2.24 16.42 19.61
N GLY A 190 -3.34 16.41 18.85
CA GLY A 190 -3.87 17.59 18.16
C GLY A 190 -3.03 18.04 16.96
N VAL A 191 -2.20 17.16 16.38
CA VAL A 191 -1.44 17.47 15.17
C VAL A 191 -2.35 17.34 13.96
N GLN A 192 -2.47 18.43 13.19
CA GLN A 192 -3.27 18.44 11.97
C GLN A 192 -2.67 17.53 10.89
N LEU A 193 -3.48 16.58 10.41
CA LEU A 193 -3.16 15.66 9.33
C LEU A 193 -3.76 16.13 8.00
N GLY A 194 -3.14 15.74 6.89
CA GLY A 194 -3.60 16.01 5.54
C GLY A 194 -2.47 16.33 4.56
N TRP A 195 -2.85 16.53 3.30
CA TRP A 195 -1.93 16.92 2.23
C TRP A 195 -1.28 18.29 2.48
N GLU A 196 -2.03 19.25 3.03
CA GLU A 196 -1.50 20.60 3.33
C GLU A 196 -0.41 20.61 4.40
N THR A 197 -0.52 19.72 5.38
CA THR A 197 0.50 19.57 6.43
C THR A 197 1.56 18.55 6.06
N ARG A 198 1.47 17.94 4.87
CA ARG A 198 2.34 16.87 4.38
C ARG A 198 2.35 15.61 5.26
N LEU A 199 1.40 15.47 6.19
CA LEU A 199 1.23 14.29 7.03
C LEU A 199 0.00 13.53 6.52
N VAL A 200 0.20 12.56 5.64
CA VAL A 200 -0.85 11.93 4.84
C VAL A 200 -1.19 10.54 5.39
N PRO A 201 -2.28 10.39 6.17
CA PRO A 201 -2.77 9.09 6.63
C PRO A 201 -3.53 8.35 5.53
N PHE A 202 -3.02 7.21 5.11
CA PHE A 202 -3.58 6.39 4.04
C PHE A 202 -4.60 5.36 4.53
N GLY A 203 -4.30 4.67 5.63
CA GLY A 203 -5.21 3.70 6.23
C GLY A 203 -4.59 2.91 7.38
N LYS A 204 -5.43 2.40 8.27
CA LYS A 204 -4.99 1.65 9.47
C LYS A 204 -4.49 0.23 9.18
N SER A 205 -4.89 -0.36 8.05
CA SER A 205 -4.46 -1.70 7.65
C SER A 205 -3.10 -1.65 6.95
N ILE A 206 -2.33 -2.75 7.03
CA ILE A 206 -1.05 -2.86 6.32
C ILE A 206 -1.23 -2.75 4.79
N THR A 207 -2.33 -3.27 4.27
CA THR A 207 -2.63 -3.22 2.84
C THR A 207 -2.81 -1.79 2.32
N ALA A 208 -3.09 -0.80 3.18
CA ALA A 208 -3.20 0.60 2.78
C ALA A 208 -1.84 1.25 2.47
N THR A 209 -0.72 0.62 2.83
CA THR A 209 0.62 1.06 2.41
C THR A 209 0.75 1.08 0.88
N ILE A 210 -0.08 0.29 0.18
CA ILE A 210 -0.15 0.26 -1.27
C ILE A 210 -0.45 1.64 -1.88
N TYR A 211 -1.18 2.52 -1.20
CA TYR A 211 -1.48 3.85 -1.70
C TYR A 211 -0.24 4.74 -1.80
N SER A 212 0.73 4.56 -0.88
CA SER A 212 2.03 5.25 -0.93
C SER A 212 2.86 4.80 -2.13
N LEU A 213 2.89 3.48 -2.38
CA LEU A 213 3.62 2.91 -3.51
C LEU A 213 2.93 3.21 -4.84
N GLY A 214 1.60 3.20 -4.87
CA GLY A 214 0.80 3.62 -6.02
C GLY A 214 1.04 5.08 -6.37
N PHE A 215 1.20 5.97 -5.38
CA PHE A 215 1.61 7.36 -5.64
C PHE A 215 2.98 7.43 -6.35
N ALA A 216 3.97 6.69 -5.86
CA ALA A 216 5.31 6.65 -6.46
C ALA A 216 5.29 6.08 -7.89
N ASN A 217 4.53 5.00 -8.13
CA ASN A 217 4.42 4.40 -9.47
C ASN A 217 3.70 5.32 -10.46
N LYS A 218 2.63 6.00 -10.04
CA LYS A 218 1.95 6.99 -10.90
C LYS A 218 2.83 8.17 -11.25
N ALA A 219 3.74 8.59 -10.37
CA ALA A 219 4.70 9.64 -10.67
C ALA A 219 5.69 9.27 -11.79
N ALA A 220 5.88 7.97 -12.06
CA ALA A 220 6.76 7.46 -13.11
C ALA A 220 6.05 7.20 -14.46
N LEU A 221 4.70 7.20 -14.50
CA LEU A 221 3.87 6.89 -15.68
C LEU A 221 3.40 8.15 -16.42
#